data_AF-A0A968VU36-F1
#
_entry.id   AF-A0A968VU36-F1
#
_cell.length_a   1.000
_cell.length_b   1.000
_cell.length_c   1.000
_cell.angle_alpha   90.00
_cell.angle_beta   90.00
_cell.angle_gamma   90.00
#
_symmetry.space_group_name_H-M   'P 1'
#
loop_
_entity.id
_entity.type
_entity.pdbx_description
1 polymer ?
#
loop_
_entity_poly.entity_id
_entity_poly.type
_entity_poly.pdbx_seq_one_letter_code
_entity_poly.pdbx_strand_id
1 'polypeptide(L)' 'MFSIPMLFFMLSASHLNYPVDETSNVSVYWIVILLLIGGIQANAMFGKAGPLTTIKGVITSGFVLTAVILVINHFLV' A
#
# COMPACT_ATOMS: atom_id res chain seq x y z
N MET A 1 8.11 7.18 1.18
CA MET A 1 6.80 6.87 0.58
C MET A 1 5.89 6.11 1.55
N PHE A 2 6.37 5.11 2.30
CA PHE A 2 5.55 4.28 3.20
C PHE A 2 4.94 5.01 4.41
N SER A 3 5.45 6.19 4.80
CA SER A 3 4.93 6.95 5.93
C SER A 3 3.51 7.50 5.72
N ILE A 4 3.18 7.94 4.50
CA ILE A 4 1.84 8.47 4.17
C ILE A 4 0.76 7.36 4.25
N PRO A 5 0.94 6.19 3.60
CA PRO A 5 0.02 5.06 3.79
C PRO A 5 -0.11 4.64 5.24
N MET A 6 1.01 4.52 5.97
CA MET A 6 0.99 4.09 7.38
C MET A 6 0.19 5.06 8.25
N LEU A 7 0.43 6.37 8.14
CA LEU A 7 -0.30 7.38 8.89
C LEU A 7 -1.80 7.36 8.53
N PHE A 8 -2.13 7.23 7.25
CA PHE A 8 -3.52 7.18 6.79
C PHE A 8 -4.27 6.00 7.42
N PHE A 9 -3.73 4.78 7.34
CA PHE A 9 -4.40 3.59 7.87
C PHE A 9 -4.45 3.56 9.40
N MET A 10 -3.46 4.15 10.08
CA MET A 10 -3.52 4.32 11.54
C MET A 10 -4.61 5.30 11.95
N LEU A 11 -4.74 6.44 11.26
CA LEU A 11 -5.78 7.44 11.55
C LEU A 11 -7.17 6.96 11.15
N SER A 12 -7.27 6.20 10.05
CA SER A 12 -8.55 5.70 9.54
C SER A 12 -9.02 4.43 10.24
N ALA A 13 -8.22 3.80 11.11
CA ALA A 13 -8.54 2.51 11.72
C ALA A 13 -9.92 2.46 12.40
N SER A 14 -10.36 3.58 12.99
CA SER A 14 -11.67 3.68 13.65
C SER A 14 -12.83 3.98 12.71
N HIS A 15 -12.56 4.58 11.54
CA HIS A 15 -13.60 5.13 10.65
C HIS A 15 -13.75 4.36 9.34
N LEU A 16 -12.68 3.71 8.87
CA LEU A 16 -12.63 2.97 7.61
C LEU A 16 -12.57 1.47 7.95
N ASN A 17 -13.72 0.95 8.36
CA ASN A 17 -13.86 -0.46 8.70
C ASN A 17 -14.14 -1.26 7.42
N TYR A 18 -13.28 -2.23 7.13
CA TYR A 18 -13.51 -3.24 6.09
C TYR A 18 -14.07 -4.50 6.76
N PRO A 19 -15.38 -4.75 6.68
CA PRO A 19 -15.95 -5.99 7.21
C PRO A 19 -15.36 -7.18 6.44
N VAL A 20 -14.99 -8.23 7.17
CA VAL A 20 -14.50 -9.47 6.58
C VAL A 20 -15.67 -10.45 6.56
N ASP A 21 -16.18 -10.72 5.36
CA ASP A 21 -17.33 -11.60 5.13
C ASP A 21 -16.90 -12.85 4.34
N GLU A 22 -17.86 -13.74 4.06
CA GLU A 22 -17.63 -15.02 3.38
C GLU A 22 -17.11 -14.85 1.93
N THR A 23 -17.31 -13.66 1.35
CA THR A 23 -16.84 -13.29 0.01
C THR A 23 -15.43 -12.69 0.01
N SER A 24 -14.87 -12.37 1.17
CA SER A 24 -13.55 -11.74 1.31
C SER A 24 -12.44 -12.76 1.03
N ASN A 25 -11.50 -12.41 0.15
CA ASN A 25 -10.37 -13.26 -0.25
C ASN A 25 -9.13 -12.94 0.61
N VAL A 26 -9.24 -13.17 1.92
CA VAL A 26 -8.21 -12.81 2.91
C VAL A 26 -6.85 -13.48 2.63
N SER A 27 -6.84 -14.72 2.13
CA SER A 27 -5.61 -15.44 1.76
C SER A 27 -4.89 -14.76 0.59
N VAL A 28 -5.64 -14.33 -0.43
CA VAL A 28 -5.10 -13.61 -1.60
C VAL A 28 -4.61 -12.23 -1.18
N TYR A 29 -5.34 -11.53 -0.31
CA TYR A 29 -4.91 -10.26 0.27
C TYR A 29 -3.53 -10.36 0.93
N TRP A 30 -3.32 -11.36 1.78
CA TRP A 30 -2.04 -11.63 2.44
C TRP A 30 -0.95 -12.18 1.52
N ILE A 31 -1.20 -12.43 0.24
CA ILE A 31 -0.15 -12.71 -0.74
C ILE A 31 0.18 -11.42 -1.50
N VAL A 32 -0.85 -10.70 -1.94
CA VAL A 32 -0.73 -9.51 -2.79
C VAL A 32 0.01 -8.37 -2.08
N ILE A 33 -0.30 -8.08 -0.81
CA ILE A 33 0.33 -6.97 -0.08
C ILE A 33 1.84 -7.17 0.07
N LEU A 34 2.27 -8.40 0.34
CA LEU A 34 3.66 -8.76 0.61
C LEU A 34 4.44 -8.72 -0.68
N LEU A 35 3.86 -9.24 -1.76
CA LEU A 35 4.43 -9.18 -3.10
C LEU A 35 4.62 -7.73 -3.53
N LEU A 36 3.64 -6.86 -3.27
CA LEU A 36 3.71 -5.44 -3.59
C LEU A 36 4.83 -4.75 -2.81
N ILE A 37 4.88 -4.93 -1.49
CA ILE A 37 5.92 -4.31 -0.64
C ILE A 37 7.29 -4.89 -0.98
N GLY A 38 7.39 -6.21 -1.13
CA GLY A 38 8.61 -6.92 -1.50
C GLY A 38 9.14 -6.50 -2.87
N GLY A 39 8.26 -6.29 -3.85
CA GLY A 39 8.62 -5.76 -5.17
C GLY A 39 9.18 -4.33 -5.10
N ILE A 40 8.54 -3.46 -4.32
CA ILE A 40 9.05 -2.09 -4.09
C ILE A 40 10.41 -2.13 -3.37
N GLN A 41 10.56 -3.01 -2.37
CA GLN A 41 11.81 -3.16 -1.62
C GLN A 41 12.93 -3.74 -2.48
N ALA A 42 12.64 -4.74 -3.32
CA ALA A 42 13.59 -5.28 -4.30
C ALA A 42 14.03 -4.22 -5.32
N ASN A 43 13.10 -3.39 -5.81
CA ASN A 43 13.44 -2.25 -6.67
C ASN A 43 14.28 -1.20 -5.92
N ALA A 44 14.10 -1.03 -4.61
CA ALA A 44 14.93 -0.14 -3.81
C ALA A 44 16.36 -0.69 -3.59
N MET A 45 16.52 -2.01 -3.50
CA MET A 45 17.83 -2.66 -3.30
C MET A 45 18.62 -2.81 -4.60
N PHE A 46 17.96 -3.24 -5.68
CA PHE A 46 18.61 -3.64 -6.92
C PHE A 46 18.22 -2.79 -8.13
N GLY A 47 17.17 -1.98 -8.01
CA GLY A 47 16.62 -1.19 -9.10
C GLY A 47 17.12 0.25 -9.13
N LYS A 48 16.39 1.09 -9.87
CA LYS A 48 16.70 2.53 -9.99
C LYS A 48 15.83 3.33 -9.02
N ALA A 49 16.44 4.28 -8.33
CA ALA A 49 15.75 5.16 -7.36
C ALA A 49 14.63 6.01 -7.99
N GLY A 50 14.69 6.26 -9.32
CA GLY A 50 13.61 6.91 -10.06
C GLY A 50 13.16 8.25 -9.43
N PRO A 51 11.84 8.53 -9.33
CA PRO A 51 11.31 9.79 -8.79
C PRO A 51 11.56 9.99 -7.29
N LEU A 52 12.07 8.97 -6.57
CA LEU A 52 12.36 9.04 -5.14
C LEU A 52 13.62 9.85 -4.80
N THR A 53 14.32 10.34 -5.81
CA THR A 53 15.45 11.27 -5.65
C THR A 53 15.00 12.70 -5.30
N THR A 54 13.69 12.98 -5.35
CA THR A 54 13.12 14.30 -5.05
C THR A 54 12.01 14.21 -4.00
N ILE A 55 11.86 15.27 -3.19
CA ILE A 55 10.81 15.36 -2.17
C ILE A 55 9.41 15.22 -2.80
N LYS A 56 9.17 15.93 -3.92
CA LYS A 56 7.90 15.88 -4.65
C LYS A 56 7.57 14.44 -5.10
N GLY A 57 8.54 13.73 -5.66
CA GLY A 57 8.32 12.36 -6.12
C GLY A 57 8.08 11.37 -4.98
N VAL A 58 8.72 11.56 -3.82
CA VAL A 58 8.45 10.76 -2.60
C VAL A 58 7.03 10.98 -2.09
N ILE A 59 6.55 12.22 -2.07
CA ILE A 59 5.20 12.58 -1.63
C ILE A 59 4.16 11.97 -2.59
N THR A 60 4.30 12.19 -3.90
CA THR A 60 3.38 11.64 -4.90
C THR A 60 3.35 10.11 -4.84
N SER A 61 4.51 9.45 -4.75
CA SER A 61 4.58 7.99 -4.64
C SER A 61 3.92 7.47 -3.36
N GLY A 62 3.96 8.23 -2.26
CA GLY A 62 3.25 7.89 -1.03
C GLY A 62 1.74 7.90 -1.20
N PHE A 63 1.18 8.95 -1.81
CA PHE A 63 -0.26 9.01 -2.11
C PHE A 63 -0.71 7.94 -3.11
N VAL A 64 0.08 7.70 -4.16
CA VAL A 64 -0.17 6.63 -5.13
C VAL A 64 -0.21 5.28 -4.41
N LEU A 65 0.76 5.00 -3.54
CA LEU A 65 0.80 3.76 -2.78
C LEU A 65 -0.40 3.60 -1.84
N THR A 66 -0.84 4.67 -1.16
CA THR A 66 -2.05 4.64 -0.33
C THR A 66 -3.28 4.29 -1.17
N ALA A 67 -3.45 4.93 -2.33
CA ALA A 67 -4.57 4.66 -3.23
C ALA A 67 -4.57 3.21 -3.73
N VAL A 68 -3.40 2.68 -4.09
CA VAL A 68 -3.26 1.28 -4.52
C VAL A 68 -3.67 0.31 -3.40
N ILE A 69 -3.21 0.53 -2.16
CA ILE A 69 -3.58 -0.31 -1.02
C ILE A 69 -5.09 -0.22 -0.74
N LEU A 70 -5.70 0.97 -0.86
CA LEU A 70 -7.15 1.14 -0.72
C LEU A 70 -7.94 0.36 -1.76
N VAL A 71 -7.51 0.40 -3.02
CA VAL A 71 -8.12 -0.38 -4.10
C VAL A 71 -8.01 -1.87 -3.80
N ILE A 72 -6.83 -2.34 -3.38
CA ILE A 72 -6.63 -3.76 -3.01
C ILE A 72 -7.55 -4.16 -1.86
N ASN A 73 -7.68 -3.32 -0.82
CA ASN A 73 -8.61 -3.59 0.29
C ASN A 73 -10.04 -3.68 -0.22
N HIS A 74 -10.51 -2.72 -1.01
CA HIS A 74 -11.88 -2.73 -1.53
C HIS A 74 -12.23 -3.95 -2.42
N PHE A 75 -11.24 -4.50 -3.15
CA PHE A 75 -11.48 -5.65 -4.03
C PHE A 75 -11.29 -7.01 -3.35
N LEU A 76 -10.43 -7.12 -2.33
CA LEU A 76 -10.08 -8.40 -1.72
C LEU A 76 -10.65 -8.60 -0.31
N VAL A 77 -11.04 -7.52 0.36
CA VAL A 77 -11.60 -7.53 1.71
C VAL A 77 -13.03 -7.05 1.63
#